data_AF-A0A7C8UNI0-F1
#
_entry.id   AF-A0A7C8UNI0-F1
#
_cell.length_a   1.000
_cell.length_b   1.000
_cell.length_c   1.000
_cell.angle_alpha   90.00
_cell.angle_beta   90.00
_cell.angle_gamma   90.00
#
_symmetry.space_group_name_H-M   'P 1'
#
loop_
_entity.id
_entity.type
_entity.pdbx_description
1 polymer ?
#
loop_
_entity_poly.entity_id
_entity_poly.type
_entity_poly.pdbx_seq_one_letter_code
_entity_poly.pdbx_strand_id
1 'polypeptide(L)'
;MSTTPNEVSANTNSNFNHVKNVYFLSQRPQRRPATMSWVTRTIRNVWRLGIRDSVYQLATLGDTKVGVLVGTDSYGNKYYQNYDEELPLRNRWVIYKNFYGDAAEIEPGWHNWISYASDNVPNSSVIPNTGYHKWGKNIGYNPTQTRGAYKPYNTVRPKIEAWEPQVADRG
;
A
#
# COMPACT_ATOMS: atom_id res chain seq x y z
N MET A 1 21.73 -76.82 21.45
CA MET A 1 20.89 -76.47 22.61
C MET A 1 20.63 -74.98 22.52
N SER A 2 19.36 -74.59 22.56
CA SER A 2 18.80 -73.32 22.11
C SER A 2 19.31 -72.08 22.84
N THR A 3 19.54 -71.00 22.09
CA THR A 3 19.26 -69.64 22.57
C THR A 3 18.94 -68.74 21.37
N THR A 4 17.73 -68.20 21.42
CA THR A 4 17.08 -67.26 20.49
C THR A 4 17.81 -65.91 20.43
N PRO A 5 17.82 -65.21 19.28
CA PRO A 5 18.19 -63.80 19.27
C PRO A 5 17.01 -62.95 19.76
N ASN A 6 17.28 -62.15 20.79
CA ASN A 6 16.35 -61.18 21.37
C ASN A 6 15.99 -60.09 20.35
N GLU A 7 14.69 -59.85 20.23
CA GLU A 7 14.09 -58.69 19.57
C GLU A 7 14.56 -57.41 20.27
N VAL A 8 15.18 -56.51 19.52
CA VAL A 8 15.30 -55.09 19.90
C VAL A 8 14.34 -54.32 19.02
N SER A 9 13.23 -53.90 19.61
CA SER A 9 12.21 -53.05 19.02
C SER A 9 12.80 -51.69 18.61
N ALA A 10 12.99 -51.47 17.31
CA ALA A 10 13.22 -50.13 16.77
C ALA A 10 11.88 -49.38 16.71
N ASN A 11 11.46 -48.86 17.86
CA ASN A 11 10.31 -47.95 17.94
C ASN A 11 10.79 -46.52 17.57
N THR A 12 11.04 -46.28 16.29
CA THR A 12 11.29 -44.93 15.76
C THR A 12 9.99 -44.35 15.21
N ASN A 13 9.01 -44.18 16.09
CA ASN A 13 7.89 -43.27 15.89
C ASN A 13 8.07 -42.07 16.80
N SER A 14 8.97 -41.16 16.43
CA SER A 14 8.94 -39.82 16.99
C SER A 14 9.48 -38.79 16.00
N ASN A 15 8.62 -37.80 15.73
CA ASN A 15 8.98 -36.45 15.31
C ASN A 15 9.21 -36.16 13.82
N PHE A 16 8.35 -36.66 12.94
CA PHE A 16 8.05 -36.02 11.64
C PHE A 16 6.87 -35.01 11.72
N ASN A 17 6.70 -34.33 12.85
CA ASN A 17 5.64 -33.33 13.04
C ASN A 17 6.15 -31.88 13.05
N HIS A 18 7.45 -31.64 12.83
CA HIS A 18 8.00 -30.28 12.92
C HIS A 18 8.07 -29.51 11.59
N VAL A 19 7.50 -30.04 10.50
CA VAL A 19 7.43 -29.36 9.19
C VAL A 19 5.99 -29.30 8.70
N LYS A 20 5.10 -28.70 9.50
CA LYS A 20 3.74 -28.34 9.05
C LYS A 20 3.35 -26.90 9.35
N ASN A 21 4.30 -26.03 9.68
CA ASN A 21 4.03 -24.63 10.06
C ASN A 21 4.70 -23.58 9.15
N VAL A 22 4.92 -23.89 7.87
CA VAL A 22 5.39 -22.90 6.88
C VAL A 22 4.56 -22.98 5.60
N TYR A 23 3.23 -23.04 5.74
CA TYR A 23 2.30 -22.75 4.65
C TYR A 23 1.03 -22.10 5.23
N PHE A 24 1.18 -20.97 5.91
CA PHE A 24 0.07 -20.03 6.10
C PHE A 24 0.06 -19.00 4.96
N LEU A 25 0.29 -19.46 3.73
CA LEU A 25 0.21 -18.67 2.51
C LEU A 25 -1.10 -19.00 1.80
N SER A 26 -1.97 -18.00 1.71
CA SER A 26 -3.01 -17.90 0.68
C SER A 26 -4.05 -19.02 0.65
N GLN A 27 -4.80 -19.23 1.74
CA GLN A 27 -6.16 -19.74 1.56
C GLN A 27 -6.98 -18.61 0.93
N ARG A 28 -7.07 -18.58 -0.41
CA ARG A 28 -8.02 -17.70 -1.09
C ARG A 28 -9.41 -18.18 -0.64
N PRO A 29 -10.21 -17.36 0.08
CA PRO A 29 -11.56 -17.75 0.42
C PRO A 29 -12.31 -18.09 -0.88
N GLN A 30 -13.16 -19.12 -0.81
CA GLN A 30 -13.99 -19.56 -1.93
C GLN A 30 -14.76 -18.34 -2.47
N ARG A 31 -14.49 -17.97 -3.73
CA ARG A 31 -15.07 -16.77 -4.36
C ARG A 31 -16.59 -16.91 -4.37
N ARG A 32 -17.28 -16.13 -3.55
CA ARG A 32 -18.72 -15.92 -3.71
C ARG A 32 -18.94 -15.24 -5.07
N PRO A 33 -20.03 -15.56 -5.81
CA PRO A 33 -20.31 -14.85 -7.04
C PRO A 33 -20.38 -13.36 -6.72
N ALA A 34 -19.57 -12.55 -7.43
CA ALA A 34 -19.52 -11.11 -7.21
C ALA A 34 -20.93 -10.55 -7.28
N THR A 35 -21.37 -9.88 -6.22
CA THR A 35 -22.70 -9.26 -6.21
C THR A 35 -22.70 -8.09 -7.19
N MET A 36 -23.37 -8.28 -8.33
CA MET A 36 -23.55 -7.29 -9.39
C MET A 36 -24.08 -5.95 -8.86
N SER A 37 -23.89 -4.88 -9.65
CA SER A 37 -24.32 -3.51 -9.38
C SER A 37 -25.83 -3.41 -9.21
N TRP A 38 -26.31 -3.63 -7.99
CA TRP A 38 -27.73 -3.53 -7.66
C TRP A 38 -27.92 -2.65 -6.43
N VAL A 39 -29.06 -1.96 -6.35
CA VAL A 39 -29.41 -1.02 -5.27
C VAL A 39 -29.29 -1.66 -3.90
N THR A 40 -29.54 -2.97 -3.79
CA THR A 40 -29.39 -3.69 -2.52
C THR A 40 -27.96 -3.81 -2.03
N ARG A 41 -26.95 -3.77 -2.91
CA ARG A 41 -25.54 -3.70 -2.48
C ARG A 41 -25.31 -2.40 -1.73
N THR A 42 -25.75 -1.28 -2.30
CA THR A 42 -25.62 0.05 -1.68
C THR A 42 -26.38 0.11 -0.35
N ILE A 43 -27.64 -0.33 -0.32
CA ILE A 43 -28.43 -0.36 0.92
C ILE A 43 -27.74 -1.23 1.98
N ARG A 44 -27.33 -2.45 1.65
CA ARG A 44 -26.60 -3.35 2.56
C ARG A 44 -25.33 -2.70 3.10
N ASN A 45 -24.58 -2.02 2.24
CA ASN A 45 -23.35 -1.34 2.64
C ASN A 45 -23.62 -0.17 3.58
N VAL A 46 -24.70 0.60 3.33
CA VAL A 46 -25.14 1.68 4.21
C VAL A 46 -25.46 1.17 5.62
N TRP A 47 -26.15 0.04 5.73
CA TRP A 47 -26.44 -0.57 7.03
C TRP A 47 -25.19 -1.07 7.75
N ARG A 48 -24.19 -1.57 7.02
CA ARG A 48 -22.94 -2.10 7.62
C ARG A 48 -21.96 -1.02 8.06
N LEU A 49 -21.83 0.07 7.30
CA LEU A 49 -20.94 1.20 7.60
C LEU A 49 -21.58 2.19 8.58
N GLY A 50 -22.90 2.34 8.53
CA GLY A 50 -23.61 3.45 9.15
C GLY A 50 -23.74 4.66 8.22
N ILE A 51 -24.71 5.52 8.53
CA ILE A 51 -25.14 6.62 7.64
C ILE A 51 -24.01 7.64 7.43
N ARG A 52 -23.28 8.01 8.49
CA ARG A 52 -22.21 9.02 8.42
C ARG A 52 -21.12 8.63 7.44
N ASP A 53 -20.55 7.44 7.63
CA ASP A 53 -19.44 6.95 6.82
C ASP A 53 -19.89 6.67 5.38
N SER A 54 -21.14 6.24 5.20
CA SER A 54 -21.73 6.05 3.88
C SER A 54 -21.88 7.36 3.12
N VAL A 55 -22.36 8.42 3.78
CA VAL A 55 -22.47 9.76 3.17
C VAL A 55 -21.08 10.31 2.84
N TYR A 56 -20.11 10.13 3.74
CA TYR A 56 -18.73 10.53 3.48
C TYR A 56 -18.15 9.81 2.25
N GLN A 57 -18.27 8.48 2.20
CA GLN A 57 -17.80 7.71 1.05
C GLN A 57 -18.53 8.06 -0.25
N LEU A 58 -19.84 8.33 -0.20
CA LEU A 58 -20.58 8.80 -1.37
C LEU A 58 -20.05 10.16 -1.86
N ALA A 59 -19.70 11.06 -0.95
CA ALA A 59 -19.19 12.38 -1.30
C ALA A 59 -17.74 12.34 -1.85
N THR A 60 -16.89 11.43 -1.33
CA THR A 60 -15.47 11.37 -1.72
C THR A 60 -15.18 10.33 -2.81
N LEU A 61 -15.69 9.10 -2.67
CA LEU A 61 -15.45 7.99 -3.61
C LEU A 61 -16.55 7.87 -4.67
N GLY A 62 -17.75 8.40 -4.42
CA GLY A 62 -18.92 8.17 -5.28
C GLY A 62 -19.53 6.77 -5.17
N ASP A 63 -19.07 5.95 -4.24
CA ASP A 63 -19.57 4.59 -4.01
C ASP A 63 -19.49 4.23 -2.52
N THR A 64 -20.45 3.43 -2.04
CA THR A 64 -20.42 2.84 -0.70
C THR A 64 -19.73 1.49 -0.74
N LYS A 65 -18.55 1.37 -0.13
CA LYS A 65 -17.72 0.16 -0.09
C LYS A 65 -17.42 -0.25 1.35
N VAL A 66 -17.67 -1.52 1.64
CA VAL A 66 -17.38 -2.13 2.94
C VAL A 66 -16.19 -3.07 2.77
N GLY A 67 -15.21 -2.97 3.66
CA GLY A 67 -14.03 -3.84 3.65
C GLY A 67 -13.29 -3.82 4.97
N VAL A 68 -12.30 -4.70 5.06
CA VAL A 68 -11.41 -4.79 6.22
C VAL A 68 -10.37 -3.69 6.12
N LEU A 69 -10.13 -2.97 7.23
CA LEU A 69 -9.04 -2.00 7.34
C LEU A 69 -7.71 -2.76 7.35
N VAL A 70 -6.88 -2.52 6.34
CA VAL A 70 -5.57 -3.15 6.18
C VAL A 70 -4.50 -2.38 6.95
N GLY A 71 -4.59 -1.06 6.93
CA GLY A 71 -3.69 -0.18 7.67
C GLY A 71 -3.88 1.28 7.35
N THR A 72 -3.05 2.10 7.96
CA THR A 72 -3.02 3.55 7.79
C THR A 72 -1.60 3.99 7.43
N ASP A 73 -1.46 4.92 6.49
CA ASP A 73 -0.16 5.51 6.20
C ASP A 73 0.25 6.58 7.22
N SER A 74 1.45 7.12 7.03
CA SER A 74 1.99 8.22 7.82
C SER A 74 1.22 9.55 7.65
N TYR A 75 0.53 9.74 6.52
CA TYR A 75 -0.29 10.92 6.23
C TYR A 75 -1.71 10.84 6.83
N GLY A 76 -2.14 9.64 7.25
CA GLY A 76 -3.43 9.33 7.85
C GLY A 76 -4.49 8.82 6.86
N ASN A 77 -4.10 8.47 5.63
CA ASN A 77 -4.94 7.78 4.66
C ASN A 77 -5.16 6.33 5.11
N LYS A 78 -6.40 5.85 4.94
CA LYS A 78 -6.82 4.52 5.40
C LYS A 78 -7.03 3.58 4.20
N TYR A 79 -6.43 2.40 4.26
CA TYR A 79 -6.47 1.42 3.17
C TYR A 79 -7.37 0.25 3.53
N TYR A 80 -8.25 -0.13 2.61
CA TYR A 80 -9.26 -1.16 2.81
C TYR A 80 -9.17 -2.25 1.73
N GLN A 81 -9.58 -3.46 2.11
CA GLN A 81 -9.59 -4.61 1.22
C GLN A 81 -10.84 -5.48 1.42
N ASN A 82 -11.42 -5.98 0.32
CA ASN A 82 -12.51 -6.95 0.30
C ASN A 82 -12.47 -7.82 -0.97
N TYR A 83 -12.05 -9.08 -0.84
CA TYR A 83 -11.94 -10.02 -1.96
C TYR A 83 -13.24 -10.77 -2.30
N ASP A 84 -14.21 -10.79 -1.39
CA ASP A 84 -15.36 -11.69 -1.46
C ASP A 84 -16.56 -11.04 -2.17
N GLU A 85 -16.78 -9.74 -1.96
CA GLU A 85 -17.99 -9.05 -2.42
C GLU A 85 -17.74 -8.14 -3.64
N GLU A 86 -16.48 -7.79 -3.89
CA GLU A 86 -16.10 -6.83 -4.93
C GLU A 86 -15.41 -7.50 -6.12
N LEU A 87 -15.56 -6.88 -7.29
CA LEU A 87 -14.94 -7.33 -8.54
C LEU A 87 -13.40 -7.24 -8.46
N PRO A 88 -12.67 -8.04 -9.25
CA PRO A 88 -11.23 -7.87 -9.39
C PRO A 88 -10.90 -6.43 -9.78
N LEU A 89 -9.78 -5.91 -9.29
CA LEU A 89 -9.34 -4.49 -9.38
C LEU A 89 -10.14 -3.50 -8.52
N ARG A 90 -11.34 -3.82 -8.03
CA ARG A 90 -12.13 -2.98 -7.11
C ARG A 90 -12.08 -3.42 -5.65
N ASN A 91 -11.33 -4.49 -5.37
CA ASN A 91 -11.22 -5.12 -4.06
C ASN A 91 -10.28 -4.36 -3.09
N ARG A 92 -9.44 -3.44 -3.56
CA ARG A 92 -8.60 -2.55 -2.76
C ARG A 92 -9.00 -1.10 -3.01
N TRP A 93 -9.10 -0.29 -1.97
CA TRP A 93 -9.34 1.16 -2.09
C TRP A 93 -8.73 1.92 -0.93
N VAL A 94 -8.60 3.22 -1.11
CA VAL A 94 -8.12 4.16 -0.09
C VAL A 94 -9.23 5.14 0.26
N ILE A 95 -9.30 5.52 1.52
CA ILE A 95 -10.05 6.67 2.01
C ILE A 95 -9.01 7.70 2.46
N TYR A 96 -8.92 8.79 1.71
CA TYR A 96 -8.01 9.88 2.03
C TYR A 96 -8.42 10.58 3.33
N LYS A 97 -7.42 11.09 4.05
CA LYS A 97 -7.65 11.96 5.21
C LYS A 97 -8.27 13.30 4.79
N ASN A 98 -7.80 13.84 3.67
CA ASN A 98 -8.31 15.07 3.08
C ASN A 98 -9.58 14.77 2.27
N PHE A 99 -10.58 15.65 2.36
CA PHE A 99 -11.83 15.50 1.59
C PHE A 99 -11.57 15.59 0.09
N TYR A 100 -10.73 16.54 -0.32
CA TYR A 100 -10.22 16.66 -1.70
C TYR A 100 -8.85 15.97 -1.81
N GLY A 101 -8.81 14.67 -1.53
CA GLY A 101 -7.58 13.89 -1.61
C GLY A 101 -7.04 13.80 -3.04
N ASP A 102 -5.71 13.73 -3.16
CA ASP A 102 -5.00 13.51 -4.43
C ASP A 102 -4.31 12.15 -4.42
N ALA A 103 -4.22 11.50 -5.59
CA ALA A 103 -3.54 10.22 -5.75
C ALA A 103 -2.05 10.29 -5.41
N ALA A 104 -1.43 11.47 -5.56
CA ALA A 104 -0.05 11.71 -5.17
C ALA A 104 0.18 11.72 -3.64
N GLU A 105 -0.88 11.74 -2.82
CA GLU A 105 -0.76 11.69 -1.35
C GLU A 105 -0.50 10.27 -0.83
N ILE A 106 -0.60 9.25 -1.68
CA ILE A 106 -0.34 7.86 -1.32
C ILE A 106 1.16 7.64 -1.14
N GLU A 107 1.57 7.15 0.03
CA GLU A 107 2.95 6.79 0.30
C GLU A 107 3.45 5.68 -0.68
N PRO A 108 4.72 5.69 -1.14
CA PRO A 108 5.20 4.76 -2.17
C PRO A 108 4.98 3.28 -1.86
N GLY A 109 5.13 2.86 -0.60
CA GLY A 109 4.87 1.49 -0.18
C GLY A 109 3.39 1.09 -0.34
N TRP A 110 2.48 1.98 0.03
CA TRP A 110 1.04 1.80 -0.17
C TRP A 110 0.63 1.90 -1.64
N HIS A 111 1.33 2.71 -2.44
CA HIS A 111 1.12 2.81 -3.87
C HIS A 111 1.44 1.49 -4.60
N ASN A 112 2.49 0.78 -4.17
CA ASN A 112 2.83 -0.54 -4.68
C ASN A 112 1.72 -1.58 -4.39
N TRP A 113 1.17 -1.53 -3.18
CA TRP A 113 0.09 -2.43 -2.74
C TRP A 113 -1.25 -2.13 -3.41
N ILE A 114 -1.66 -0.86 -3.47
CA ILE A 114 -2.95 -0.47 -4.07
C ILE A 114 -2.99 -0.77 -5.58
N SER A 115 -1.84 -0.66 -6.25
CA SER A 115 -1.68 -0.91 -7.69
C SER A 115 -1.52 -2.39 -8.05
N TYR A 116 -1.70 -3.31 -7.08
CA TYR A 116 -1.51 -4.77 -7.25
C TYR A 116 -0.11 -5.19 -7.71
N ALA A 117 0.89 -4.32 -7.60
CA ALA A 117 2.26 -4.67 -7.94
C ALA A 117 2.93 -5.53 -6.84
N SER A 118 2.46 -5.42 -5.59
CA SER A 118 2.77 -6.37 -4.52
C SER A 118 1.53 -6.72 -3.69
N ASP A 119 1.46 -7.95 -3.20
CA ASP A 119 0.45 -8.38 -2.22
C ASP A 119 0.87 -8.06 -0.78
N ASN A 120 2.16 -7.76 -0.57
CA ASN A 120 2.68 -7.44 0.75
C ASN A 120 2.28 -6.01 1.14
N VAL A 121 1.79 -5.87 2.36
CA VAL A 121 1.50 -4.56 2.95
C VAL A 121 2.81 -3.94 3.46
N PRO A 122 2.97 -2.61 3.38
CA PRO A 122 4.22 -1.96 3.80
C PRO A 122 4.48 -2.06 5.31
N ASN A 123 3.46 -2.36 6.14
CA ASN A 123 3.66 -2.63 7.57
C ASN A 123 4.17 -4.06 7.88
N SER A 124 4.21 -4.95 6.88
CA SER A 124 4.63 -6.33 7.11
C SER A 124 6.15 -6.40 7.23
N SER A 125 6.63 -7.20 8.16
CA SER A 125 8.06 -7.42 8.44
C SER A 125 8.85 -8.04 7.28
N VAL A 126 8.17 -8.35 6.16
CA VAL A 126 8.73 -9.04 4.99
C VAL A 126 9.37 -8.05 4.02
N ILE A 127 8.87 -6.82 3.97
CA ILE A 127 9.49 -5.77 3.14
C ILE A 127 10.50 -5.05 4.03
N PRO A 128 11.83 -5.18 3.81
CA PRO A 128 12.77 -4.29 4.46
C PRO A 128 12.34 -2.85 4.17
N ASN A 129 12.69 -1.89 5.02
CA ASN A 129 12.38 -0.47 4.86
C ASN A 129 13.05 0.12 3.59
N THR A 130 12.66 -0.33 2.39
CA THR A 130 13.30 -0.03 1.10
C THR A 130 13.01 1.41 0.65
N GLY A 131 12.20 2.17 1.40
CA GLY A 131 11.89 3.57 1.15
C GLY A 131 12.35 4.55 2.23
N TYR A 132 12.64 4.08 3.45
CA TYR A 132 13.04 4.93 4.57
C TYR A 132 14.56 5.07 4.64
N HIS A 133 15.14 5.60 3.56
CA HIS A 133 16.52 6.00 3.58
C HIS A 133 16.68 7.33 4.31
N LYS A 134 17.78 7.51 5.04
CA LYS A 134 18.12 8.79 5.71
C LYS A 134 18.08 10.02 4.80
N TRP A 135 18.23 9.83 3.49
CA TRP A 135 18.22 10.88 2.47
C TRP A 135 16.86 11.03 1.76
N GLY A 136 15.94 10.08 1.93
CA GLY A 136 14.63 10.11 1.29
C GLY A 136 13.72 11.12 1.96
N LYS A 137 13.27 12.14 1.22
CA LYS A 137 12.25 13.08 1.71
C LYS A 137 10.86 12.52 1.39
N ASN A 138 10.06 12.35 2.43
CA ASN A 138 8.64 12.02 2.29
C ASN A 138 7.87 13.28 1.89
N ILE A 139 7.66 13.47 0.59
CA ILE A 139 6.77 14.50 0.05
C ILE A 139 5.46 13.80 -0.32
N GLY A 140 4.44 13.95 0.50
CA GLY A 140 3.13 13.30 0.34
C GLY A 140 2.11 14.13 -0.41
N TYR A 141 2.53 14.99 -1.35
CA TYR A 141 1.60 15.69 -2.24
C TYR A 141 2.34 16.16 -3.49
N ASN A 142 1.60 16.33 -4.59
CA ASN A 142 2.12 16.92 -5.81
C ASN A 142 2.03 18.46 -5.74
N PRO A 143 3.16 19.20 -5.68
CA PRO A 143 3.13 20.66 -5.58
C PRO A 143 2.90 21.39 -6.92
N THR A 144 2.44 20.70 -7.97
CA THR A 144 2.16 21.31 -9.28
C THR A 144 1.16 22.47 -9.16
N GLN A 145 1.38 23.55 -9.92
CA GLN A 145 0.60 24.81 -9.84
C GLN A 145 0.58 25.50 -8.47
N THR A 146 1.42 25.07 -7.52
CA THR A 146 1.60 25.76 -6.23
C THR A 146 2.89 26.58 -6.22
N ARG A 147 3.11 27.37 -5.17
CA ARG A 147 4.39 28.06 -4.93
C ARG A 147 5.57 27.09 -4.80
N GLY A 148 5.32 25.83 -4.39
CA GLY A 148 6.31 24.78 -4.26
C GLY A 148 6.60 23.98 -5.53
N ALA A 149 6.03 24.37 -6.68
CA ALA A 149 6.24 23.67 -7.95
C ALA A 149 7.73 23.66 -8.36
N TYR A 150 8.17 22.54 -8.92
CA TYR A 150 9.52 22.44 -9.47
C TYR A 150 9.70 23.39 -10.65
N LYS A 151 10.73 24.25 -10.58
CA LYS A 151 11.13 25.16 -11.64
C LYS A 151 12.53 24.77 -12.12
N PRO A 152 12.68 24.25 -13.35
CA PRO A 152 13.99 23.89 -13.86
C PRO A 152 14.85 25.15 -14.02
N TYR A 153 16.14 25.01 -13.75
CA TYR A 153 17.15 26.03 -13.95
C TYR A 153 18.42 25.40 -14.52
N ASN A 154 19.31 26.21 -15.08
CA ASN A 154 20.60 25.73 -15.52
C ASN A 154 21.50 25.45 -14.31
N THR A 155 21.86 24.19 -14.09
CA THR A 155 22.76 23.78 -13.01
C THR A 155 24.23 24.11 -13.28
N VAL A 156 24.55 24.52 -14.52
CA VAL A 156 25.91 24.82 -14.97
C VAL A 156 26.17 26.33 -14.86
N ARG A 157 27.36 26.68 -14.36
CA ARG A 157 27.88 28.06 -14.37
C ARG A 157 28.21 28.50 -15.81
N PRO A 158 28.18 29.80 -16.13
CA PRO A 158 28.64 30.27 -17.44
C PRO A 158 30.06 29.77 -17.72
N LYS A 159 30.27 29.18 -18.90
CA LYS A 159 31.58 28.61 -19.29
C LYS A 159 32.57 29.66 -19.77
N ILE A 160 32.07 30.81 -20.24
CA ILE A 160 32.84 31.92 -20.76
C ILE A 160 32.53 33.10 -19.86
N GLU A 161 33.59 33.70 -19.30
CA GLU A 161 33.47 34.91 -18.48
C GLU A 161 33.46 36.13 -19.38
N ALA A 162 32.53 37.05 -19.13
CA ALA A 162 32.47 38.31 -19.85
C ALA A 162 33.48 39.30 -19.24
N TRP A 163 34.08 40.14 -20.08
CA TRP A 163 34.88 41.27 -19.59
C TRP A 163 33.99 42.25 -18.83
N GLU A 164 34.38 42.59 -17.60
CA GLU A 164 33.70 43.61 -16.79
C GLU A 164 34.32 45.00 -17.05
N PRO A 165 33.56 45.96 -17.59
CA PRO A 165 34.10 47.26 -17.96
C PRO A 165 34.52 48.06 -16.72
N GLN A 166 35.76 48.55 -16.72
CA GLN A 166 36.25 49.48 -15.71
C GLN A 166 36.24 50.89 -16.30
N VAL A 167 35.58 51.83 -15.63
CA VAL A 167 35.56 53.24 -16.02
C VAL A 167 36.85 53.88 -15.52
N ALA A 168 37.65 54.44 -16.44
CA ALA A 168 38.83 55.22 -16.11
C ALA A 168 38.65 56.67 -16.58
N ASP A 169 39.02 57.63 -15.73
CA ASP A 169 39.00 59.05 -16.07
C ASP A 169 40.04 59.34 -17.17
N ARG A 170 39.68 60.21 -18.11
CA ARG A 170 40.62 60.77 -19.07
C ARG A 170 41.30 61.96 -18.38
N GLY A 171 42.54 61.75 -17.92
CA GLY A 171 43.37 62.78 -17.30
C GLY A 171 43.70 63.95 -18.21
#